data_AF-A0A383VFP9-F1
#
_entry.id   AF-A0A383VFP9-F1
#
_cell.length_a   1.000
_cell.length_b   1.000
_cell.length_c   1.000
_cell.angle_alpha   90.00
_cell.angle_beta   90.00
_cell.angle_gamma   90.00
#
_symmetry.space_group_name_H-M   'P 1'
#
loop_
_entity.id
_entity.type
_entity.pdbx_description
1 polymer ?
#
loop_
_entity_poly.entity_id
_entity_poly.type
_entity_poly.pdbx_seq_one_letter_code
_entity_poly.pdbx_strand_id
1 'polypeptide(L)'
;MPLPDACVTTPTLANCTNFKYPVTSAAADVKSLCTAMPFMAGCSVAAACNASGAGPTSPTAPGAANVSAQDPAICSPLNHLATICKLDTGMSKMKGCTNFNSMCAEGSKVVQCANVTGITTLPPTRVINEKVRAVCESMPHTGCELCLPSWQKNATWGDCDLLKVYGSVCGEMPDMPECKEWDTMCTADPSLFACATHLAAAGGATPKPMAMDGRSAAAGNATAAAAPAAAARSGSVAAAAQLAFVLVLCVLATVLFV
;
A
#
# COMPACT_ATOMS: atom_id res chain seq x y z
N MET A 1 -25.61 -7.48 18.88
CA MET A 1 -25.89 -8.33 17.70
C MET A 1 -24.61 -8.39 16.86
N PRO A 2 -23.94 -9.55 16.75
CA PRO A 2 -22.77 -9.67 15.88
C PRO A 2 -23.26 -9.93 14.44
N LEU A 3 -23.56 -8.84 13.74
CA LEU A 3 -23.82 -8.81 12.29
C LEU A 3 -22.60 -8.53 11.38
N PRO A 4 -21.40 -8.11 11.86
CA PRO A 4 -20.40 -7.60 10.92
C PRO A 4 -19.79 -8.68 10.02
N ASP A 5 -19.74 -9.94 10.47
CA ASP A 5 -19.02 -10.99 9.75
C ASP A 5 -19.90 -11.73 8.72
N ALA A 6 -21.21 -11.81 8.95
CA ALA A 6 -22.11 -12.58 8.09
C ALA A 6 -22.23 -12.01 6.68
N CYS A 7 -22.14 -10.69 6.51
CA CYS A 7 -22.18 -10.07 5.18
C CYS A 7 -20.85 -10.12 4.43
N VAL A 8 -19.75 -10.42 5.14
CA VAL A 8 -18.45 -10.69 4.52
C VAL A 8 -18.42 -12.12 4.00
N THR A 9 -18.92 -13.10 4.78
CA THR A 9 -18.90 -14.52 4.42
C THR A 9 -20.09 -14.98 3.59
N THR A 10 -21.26 -14.34 3.73
CA THR A 10 -22.50 -14.64 3.01
C THR A 10 -23.14 -13.35 2.52
N PRO A 11 -22.57 -12.70 1.49
CA PRO A 11 -22.99 -11.37 1.06
C PRO A 11 -24.37 -11.35 0.37
N THR A 12 -24.95 -12.51 0.07
CA THR A 12 -26.23 -12.66 -0.62
C THR A 12 -27.44 -12.49 0.30
N LEU A 13 -27.24 -12.42 1.62
CA LEU A 13 -28.32 -12.27 2.58
C LEU A 13 -29.04 -10.92 2.39
N ALA A 14 -30.37 -10.93 2.54
CA ALA A 14 -31.21 -9.74 2.32
C ALA A 14 -30.86 -8.55 3.25
N ASN A 15 -30.34 -8.83 4.46
CA ASN A 15 -29.93 -7.81 5.42
C ASN A 15 -28.58 -7.16 5.10
N CYS A 16 -27.84 -7.63 4.08
CA CYS A 16 -26.55 -7.07 3.70
C CYS A 16 -26.63 -5.80 2.85
N THR A 17 -27.83 -5.37 2.45
CA THR A 17 -28.06 -4.13 1.70
C THR A 17 -27.55 -2.87 2.41
N ASN A 18 -27.64 -2.85 3.74
CA ASN A 18 -27.17 -1.74 4.57
C ASN A 18 -25.80 -1.98 5.20
N PHE A 19 -25.17 -3.13 4.92
CA PHE A 19 -23.85 -3.43 5.46
C PHE A 19 -22.80 -2.46 4.90
N LYS A 20 -21.93 -1.99 5.79
CA LYS A 20 -20.76 -1.17 5.45
C LYS A 20 -19.54 -1.89 5.97
N TYR A 21 -18.60 -2.17 5.08
CA TYR A 21 -17.33 -2.76 5.47
C TYR A 21 -16.57 -1.75 6.34
N PRO A 22 -16.20 -2.10 7.59
CA PRO A 22 -15.55 -1.16 8.48
C PRO A 22 -14.26 -0.63 7.88
N VAL A 23 -14.06 0.70 7.95
CA VAL A 23 -12.86 1.37 7.42
C VAL A 23 -11.58 0.81 8.06
N THR A 24 -11.63 0.44 9.34
CA THR A 24 -10.53 -0.20 10.06
C THR A 24 -10.18 -1.59 9.50
N SER A 25 -11.19 -2.39 9.16
CA SER A 25 -11.00 -3.70 8.52
C SER A 25 -10.41 -3.54 7.11
N ALA A 26 -10.94 -2.60 6.32
CA ALA A 26 -10.40 -2.30 5.00
C ALA A 26 -8.94 -1.82 5.07
N ALA A 27 -8.61 -0.95 6.02
CA ALA A 27 -7.24 -0.49 6.24
C ALA A 27 -6.30 -1.62 6.67
N ALA A 28 -6.77 -2.57 7.48
CA ALA A 28 -5.99 -3.73 7.88
C ALA A 28 -5.72 -4.68 6.70
N ASP A 29 -6.71 -4.88 5.83
CA ASP A 29 -6.57 -5.67 4.60
C ASP A 29 -5.56 -5.02 3.63
N VAL A 30 -5.66 -3.71 3.40
CA VAL A 30 -4.67 -2.95 2.59
C VAL A 30 -3.28 -3.06 3.20
N LYS A 31 -3.14 -2.89 4.52
CA LYS A 31 -1.86 -3.04 5.21
C LYS A 31 -1.27 -4.43 5.02
N SER A 32 -2.10 -5.48 5.12
CA SER A 32 -1.70 -6.87 4.89
C SER A 32 -1.19 -7.07 3.46
N LEU A 33 -1.91 -6.55 2.45
CA LEU A 33 -1.49 -6.57 1.04
C LEU A 33 -0.15 -5.86 0.84
N CYS A 34 -0.02 -4.64 1.32
CA CYS A 34 1.18 -3.82 1.14
C CYS A 34 2.39 -4.30 1.96
N THR A 35 2.17 -5.07 3.02
CA THR A 35 3.27 -5.75 3.73
C THR A 35 3.78 -6.95 2.93
N ALA A 36 2.89 -7.67 2.24
CA ALA A 36 3.25 -8.84 1.45
C ALA A 36 3.94 -8.46 0.12
N MET A 37 3.45 -7.42 -0.56
CA MET A 37 3.99 -6.92 -1.83
C MET A 37 3.98 -5.39 -1.83
N PRO A 38 4.99 -4.72 -1.25
CA PRO A 38 5.00 -3.26 -1.09
C PRO A 38 5.03 -2.49 -2.42
N PHE A 39 5.48 -3.13 -3.49
CA PHE A 39 5.62 -2.56 -4.83
C PHE A 39 4.32 -2.50 -5.65
N MET A 40 3.17 -2.91 -5.10
CA MET A 40 1.90 -2.82 -5.81
C MET A 40 1.51 -1.36 -6.07
N ALA A 41 0.96 -1.08 -7.26
CA ALA A 41 0.56 0.28 -7.65
C ALA A 41 -0.42 0.90 -6.64
N GLY A 42 -1.42 0.13 -6.19
CA GLY A 42 -2.36 0.57 -5.15
C GLY A 42 -1.71 0.81 -3.79
N CYS A 43 -0.58 0.16 -3.49
CA CYS A 43 0.18 0.40 -2.26
C CYS A 43 0.99 1.68 -2.33
N SER A 44 1.52 2.06 -3.49
CA SER A 44 2.15 3.36 -3.71
C SER A 44 1.15 4.51 -3.48
N VAL A 45 -0.09 4.38 -3.99
CA VAL A 45 -1.16 5.37 -3.72
C VAL A 45 -1.48 5.43 -2.22
N ALA A 46 -1.64 4.28 -1.57
CA ALA A 46 -1.90 4.23 -0.13
C ALA A 46 -0.77 4.86 0.70
N ALA A 47 0.48 4.66 0.30
CA ALA A 47 1.64 5.30 0.91
C ALA A 47 1.62 6.82 0.72
N ALA A 48 1.31 7.31 -0.49
CA ALA A 48 1.15 8.74 -0.77
C ALA A 48 0.03 9.38 0.07
N CYS A 49 -1.10 8.70 0.22
CA CYS A 49 -2.20 9.11 1.10
C CYS A 49 -1.81 9.21 2.58
N ASN A 50 -1.05 8.24 3.08
CA ASN A 50 -0.53 8.31 4.44
C ASN A 50 0.45 9.49 4.62
N ALA A 51 1.32 9.71 3.63
CA ALA A 51 2.30 10.80 3.65
C ALA A 51 1.66 12.19 3.56
N SER A 52 0.51 12.33 2.91
CA SER A 52 -0.21 13.59 2.79
C SER A 52 -1.06 13.95 4.01
N GLY A 53 -1.21 13.02 4.98
CA GLY A 53 -2.09 13.15 6.13
C GLY A 53 -3.53 12.71 5.87
N ALA A 54 -3.87 12.29 4.65
CA ALA A 54 -5.14 11.62 4.31
C ALA A 54 -5.04 10.10 4.54
N GLY A 55 -4.66 9.72 5.75
CA GLY A 55 -4.55 8.32 6.14
C GLY A 55 -5.89 7.58 6.12
N PRO A 56 -5.89 6.27 6.41
CA PRO A 56 -7.06 5.40 6.26
C PRO A 56 -8.29 5.84 7.08
N THR A 57 -8.09 6.54 8.19
CA THR A 57 -9.16 7.02 9.08
C THR A 57 -9.74 8.37 8.68
N SER A 58 -9.09 9.08 7.74
CA SER A 58 -9.53 10.39 7.25
C SER A 58 -9.29 10.50 5.74
N PRO A 59 -9.98 9.67 4.92
CA PRO A 59 -9.74 9.62 3.48
C PRO A 59 -10.15 10.91 2.75
N THR A 60 -10.93 11.78 3.41
CA THR A 60 -11.36 13.09 2.92
C THR A 60 -10.60 14.24 3.58
N ALA A 61 -9.50 13.97 4.29
CA ALA A 61 -8.65 15.03 4.83
C ALA A 61 -8.10 15.90 3.68
N PRO A 62 -7.77 17.19 3.92
CA PRO A 62 -7.23 18.07 2.89
C PRO A 62 -6.01 17.50 2.15
N GLY A 63 -5.24 16.62 2.79
CA GLY A 63 -4.12 15.91 2.17
C GLY A 63 -4.48 15.02 0.99
N ALA A 64 -5.73 14.56 0.86
CA ALA A 64 -6.15 13.68 -0.23
C ALA A 64 -6.02 14.39 -1.59
N ALA A 65 -6.30 15.71 -1.61
CA ALA A 65 -6.14 16.55 -2.79
C ALA A 65 -4.67 16.67 -3.26
N ASN A 66 -3.70 16.38 -2.40
CA ASN A 66 -2.29 16.30 -2.78
C ASN A 66 -1.91 14.97 -3.45
N VAL A 67 -2.79 13.97 -3.37
CA VAL A 67 -2.62 12.67 -4.03
C VAL A 67 -3.39 12.62 -5.35
N SER A 68 -4.61 13.12 -5.35
CA SER A 68 -5.44 13.36 -6.53
C SER A 68 -6.48 14.43 -6.20
N ALA A 69 -6.56 15.47 -7.01
CA ALA A 69 -7.59 16.49 -6.93
C ALA A 69 -8.89 16.08 -7.63
N GLN A 70 -8.85 15.05 -8.48
CA GLN A 70 -10.00 14.59 -9.26
C GLN A 70 -10.80 13.48 -8.58
N ASP A 71 -10.15 12.63 -7.78
CA ASP A 71 -10.81 11.55 -7.04
C ASP A 71 -10.82 11.84 -5.52
N PRO A 72 -11.93 12.33 -4.95
CA PRO A 72 -12.03 12.57 -3.51
C PRO A 72 -12.01 11.26 -2.68
N ALA A 73 -12.18 10.10 -3.31
CA ALA A 73 -12.10 8.80 -2.68
C ALA A 73 -10.73 8.11 -2.90
N ILE A 74 -9.75 8.79 -3.50
CA ILE A 74 -8.41 8.24 -3.80
C ILE A 74 -7.78 7.60 -2.56
N CYS A 75 -7.93 8.22 -1.38
CA CYS A 75 -7.36 7.76 -0.12
C CYS A 75 -8.27 6.85 0.73
N SER A 76 -9.44 6.47 0.22
CA SER A 76 -10.33 5.53 0.91
C SER A 76 -9.73 4.11 0.91
N PRO A 77 -9.58 3.45 2.07
CA PRO A 77 -9.07 2.08 2.12
C PRO A 77 -9.85 1.09 1.27
N LEU A 78 -11.17 1.28 1.15
CA LEU A 78 -11.97 0.40 0.28
C LEU A 78 -11.71 0.67 -1.20
N ASN A 79 -11.40 1.92 -1.59
CA ASN A 79 -11.01 2.25 -2.96
C ASN A 79 -9.66 1.61 -3.30
N HIS A 80 -8.70 1.61 -2.36
CA HIS A 80 -7.45 0.87 -2.50
C HIS A 80 -7.67 -0.64 -2.62
N LEU A 81 -8.56 -1.24 -1.81
CA LEU A 81 -8.91 -2.66 -1.95
C LEU A 81 -9.55 -2.97 -3.31
N ALA A 82 -10.47 -2.15 -3.79
CA ALA A 82 -11.04 -2.36 -5.12
C ALA A 82 -9.96 -2.24 -6.21
N THR A 83 -9.03 -1.31 -6.08
CA THR A 83 -7.91 -1.15 -7.01
C THR A 83 -7.04 -2.41 -7.02
N ILE A 84 -6.60 -2.90 -5.86
CA ILE A 84 -5.69 -4.05 -5.76
C ILE A 84 -6.42 -5.37 -6.07
N CYS A 85 -7.60 -5.58 -5.51
CA CYS A 85 -8.26 -6.89 -5.53
C CYS A 85 -9.15 -7.11 -6.76
N LYS A 86 -9.71 -6.04 -7.34
CA LYS A 86 -10.63 -6.11 -8.50
C LYS A 86 -9.98 -5.63 -9.79
N LEU A 87 -9.23 -4.52 -9.77
CA LEU A 87 -8.66 -3.95 -11.00
C LEU A 87 -7.29 -4.55 -11.34
N ASP A 88 -6.46 -4.86 -10.34
CA ASP A 88 -5.18 -5.54 -10.54
C ASP A 88 -5.36 -7.06 -10.60
N THR A 89 -5.61 -7.57 -11.82
CA THR A 89 -6.00 -8.97 -12.06
C THR A 89 -5.01 -10.00 -11.50
N GLY A 90 -3.73 -9.65 -11.37
CA GLY A 90 -2.70 -10.52 -10.78
C GLY A 90 -2.76 -10.63 -9.26
N MET A 91 -3.46 -9.71 -8.58
CA MET A 91 -3.41 -9.54 -7.12
C MET A 91 -4.69 -9.98 -6.40
N SER A 92 -5.76 -10.26 -7.14
CA SER A 92 -7.06 -10.72 -6.59
C SER A 92 -6.95 -11.91 -5.62
N LYS A 93 -5.97 -12.80 -5.79
CA LYS A 93 -5.82 -14.02 -4.95
C LYS A 93 -4.99 -13.82 -3.68
N MET A 94 -4.50 -12.61 -3.42
CA MET A 94 -3.71 -12.35 -2.23
C MET A 94 -4.56 -12.44 -0.95
N LYS A 95 -3.94 -12.84 0.17
CA LYS A 95 -4.64 -13.06 1.44
C LYS A 95 -5.44 -11.84 1.93
N GLY A 96 -4.93 -10.62 1.72
CA GLY A 96 -5.67 -9.41 2.10
C GLY A 96 -6.86 -9.09 1.19
N CYS A 97 -7.04 -9.79 0.06
CA CYS A 97 -8.22 -9.65 -0.80
C CYS A 97 -9.35 -10.61 -0.41
N THR A 98 -9.15 -11.56 0.51
CA THR A 98 -10.14 -12.60 0.83
C THR A 98 -11.48 -12.01 1.27
N ASN A 99 -11.48 -11.05 2.20
CA ASN A 99 -12.71 -10.43 2.70
C ASN A 99 -13.41 -9.61 1.60
N PHE A 100 -12.65 -8.81 0.86
CA PHE A 100 -13.19 -7.99 -0.23
C PHE A 100 -13.82 -8.86 -1.32
N ASN A 101 -13.12 -9.91 -1.77
CA ASN A 101 -13.63 -10.80 -2.83
C ASN A 101 -14.86 -11.59 -2.37
N SER A 102 -14.86 -12.06 -1.14
CA SER A 102 -16.02 -12.76 -0.57
C SER A 102 -17.22 -11.83 -0.48
N MET A 103 -17.04 -10.63 0.07
CA MET A 103 -18.08 -9.62 0.24
C MET A 103 -18.60 -9.07 -1.10
N CYS A 104 -17.72 -8.89 -2.08
CA CYS A 104 -18.01 -8.29 -3.38
C CYS A 104 -18.12 -9.32 -4.51
N ALA A 105 -18.40 -10.58 -4.17
CA ALA A 105 -18.69 -11.63 -5.12
C ALA A 105 -19.94 -11.31 -5.96
N GLU A 106 -20.07 -11.97 -7.11
CA GLU A 106 -21.27 -11.89 -7.94
C GLU A 106 -22.52 -12.25 -7.13
N GLY A 107 -23.60 -11.47 -7.30
CA GLY A 107 -24.85 -11.65 -6.54
C GLY A 107 -24.84 -11.06 -5.12
N SER A 108 -23.73 -10.46 -4.68
CA SER A 108 -23.65 -9.73 -3.41
C SER A 108 -24.76 -8.67 -3.29
N LYS A 109 -25.37 -8.61 -2.10
CA LYS A 109 -26.31 -7.56 -1.70
C LYS A 109 -25.61 -6.39 -1.01
N VAL A 110 -24.30 -6.44 -0.80
CA VAL A 110 -23.53 -5.35 -0.19
C VAL A 110 -23.41 -4.19 -1.18
N VAL A 111 -24.27 -3.18 -1.03
CA VAL A 111 -24.37 -2.02 -1.96
C VAL A 111 -23.02 -1.30 -2.12
N GLN A 112 -22.19 -1.30 -1.08
CA GLN A 112 -20.87 -0.68 -1.13
C GLN A 112 -19.95 -1.28 -2.22
N CYS A 113 -20.08 -2.57 -2.52
CA CYS A 113 -19.31 -3.25 -3.56
C CYS A 113 -19.65 -2.78 -4.99
N ALA A 114 -20.90 -2.37 -5.22
CA ALA A 114 -21.33 -1.83 -6.50
C ALA A 114 -20.84 -0.38 -6.71
N ASN A 115 -20.72 0.37 -5.62
CA ASN A 115 -20.34 1.79 -5.66
C ASN A 115 -18.82 2.01 -5.63
N VAL A 116 -18.04 1.03 -5.16
CA VAL A 116 -16.59 1.13 -5.18
C VAL A 116 -16.03 0.70 -6.54
N THR A 117 -15.53 1.67 -7.29
CA THR A 117 -14.94 1.42 -8.62
C THR A 117 -13.48 1.00 -8.52
N GLY A 118 -12.74 1.50 -7.52
CA GLY A 118 -11.28 1.51 -7.54
C GLY A 118 -10.76 2.68 -8.38
N ILE A 119 -9.44 2.81 -8.42
CA ILE A 119 -8.71 3.81 -9.22
C ILE A 119 -8.52 3.24 -10.62
N THR A 120 -9.50 3.47 -11.50
CA THR A 120 -9.57 2.85 -12.83
C THR A 120 -8.52 3.33 -13.81
N THR A 121 -7.90 4.47 -13.53
CA THR A 121 -6.82 5.05 -14.32
C THR A 121 -5.46 4.43 -14.04
N LEU A 122 -5.33 3.69 -12.93
CA LEU A 122 -4.07 3.10 -12.51
C LEU A 122 -3.76 1.83 -13.31
N PRO A 123 -2.60 1.75 -14.00
CA PRO A 123 -2.22 0.51 -14.68
C PRO A 123 -2.02 -0.64 -13.68
N PRO A 124 -2.31 -1.89 -14.04
CA PRO A 124 -2.04 -3.04 -13.18
C PRO A 124 -0.56 -3.13 -12.79
N THR A 125 -0.24 -3.58 -11.57
CA THR A 125 1.14 -3.64 -11.05
C THR A 125 2.06 -4.42 -11.99
N ARG A 126 1.56 -5.51 -12.59
CA ARG A 126 2.31 -6.31 -13.57
C ARG A 126 2.77 -5.48 -14.77
N VAL A 127 1.87 -4.67 -15.33
CA VAL A 127 2.17 -3.81 -16.48
C VAL A 127 3.25 -2.81 -16.08
N ILE A 128 3.10 -2.15 -14.94
CA ILE A 128 4.10 -1.19 -14.45
C ILE A 128 5.47 -1.86 -14.26
N ASN A 129 5.53 -3.03 -13.62
CA ASN A 129 6.78 -3.78 -13.45
C ASN A 129 7.48 -4.08 -14.78
N GLU A 130 6.72 -4.55 -15.78
CA GLU A 130 7.25 -4.86 -17.10
C GLU A 130 7.81 -3.60 -17.80
N LYS A 131 7.09 -2.47 -17.73
CA LYS A 131 7.53 -1.20 -18.33
C LYS A 131 8.76 -0.61 -17.63
N VAL A 132 8.73 -0.52 -16.30
CA VAL A 132 9.87 0.02 -15.53
C VAL A 132 11.10 -0.84 -15.76
N ARG A 133 10.95 -2.18 -15.76
CA ARG A 133 12.07 -3.07 -16.07
C ARG A 133 12.64 -2.81 -17.46
N ALA A 134 11.80 -2.75 -18.48
CA ALA A 134 12.22 -2.52 -19.85
C ALA A 134 13.02 -1.21 -20.00
N VAL A 135 12.57 -0.12 -19.37
CA VAL A 135 13.30 1.15 -19.41
C VAL A 135 14.60 1.08 -18.61
N CYS A 136 14.55 0.55 -17.39
CA CYS A 136 15.74 0.50 -16.53
C CYS A 136 16.84 -0.44 -17.05
N GLU A 137 16.50 -1.46 -17.82
CA GLU A 137 17.47 -2.36 -18.46
C GLU A 137 18.01 -1.80 -19.79
N SER A 138 17.28 -0.89 -20.46
CA SER A 138 17.74 -0.31 -21.73
C SER A 138 18.74 0.83 -21.52
N MET A 139 18.53 1.67 -20.50
CA MET A 139 19.44 2.75 -20.15
C MET A 139 19.29 3.16 -18.66
N PRO A 140 20.38 3.58 -17.99
CA PRO A 140 20.30 4.04 -16.61
C PRO A 140 19.49 5.35 -16.48
N HIS A 141 18.50 5.35 -15.59
CA HIS A 141 17.73 6.53 -15.20
C HIS A 141 17.73 6.72 -13.68
N THR A 142 17.42 7.93 -13.24
CA THR A 142 17.20 8.23 -11.82
C THR A 142 16.06 7.38 -11.26
N GLY A 143 16.30 6.68 -10.16
CA GLY A 143 15.34 5.79 -9.51
C GLY A 143 15.42 4.32 -9.95
N CYS A 144 16.01 4.01 -11.12
CA CYS A 144 16.19 2.64 -11.57
C CYS A 144 17.15 1.84 -10.67
N GLU A 145 18.11 2.51 -10.03
CA GLU A 145 19.03 1.91 -9.06
C GLU A 145 18.30 1.28 -7.86
N LEU A 146 17.07 1.70 -7.58
CA LEU A 146 16.23 1.13 -6.52
C LEU A 146 15.64 -0.23 -6.93
N CYS A 147 15.39 -0.46 -8.21
CA CYS A 147 14.70 -1.66 -8.72
C CYS A 147 15.67 -2.72 -9.28
N LEU A 148 16.73 -2.27 -9.96
CA LEU A 148 17.69 -3.12 -10.68
C LEU A 148 18.31 -4.25 -9.84
N PRO A 149 18.68 -4.06 -8.55
CA PRO A 149 19.29 -5.13 -7.77
C PRO A 149 18.44 -6.40 -7.64
N SER A 150 17.11 -6.28 -7.71
CA SER A 150 16.19 -7.42 -7.67
C SER A 150 16.14 -8.15 -8.99
N TRP A 151 16.02 -7.45 -10.11
CA TRP A 151 16.00 -8.07 -11.44
C TRP A 151 17.34 -8.72 -11.82
N GLN A 152 18.47 -8.13 -11.39
CA GLN A 152 19.81 -8.72 -11.56
C GLN A 152 19.96 -10.05 -10.82
N LYS A 153 19.16 -10.29 -9.77
CA LYS A 153 19.05 -11.57 -9.06
C LYS A 153 17.99 -12.49 -9.66
N ASN A 154 17.54 -12.21 -10.88
CA ASN A 154 16.46 -12.92 -11.58
C ASN A 154 15.11 -12.89 -10.85
N ALA A 155 14.86 -11.88 -10.01
CA ALA A 155 13.53 -11.71 -9.43
C ALA A 155 12.51 -11.34 -10.52
N THR A 156 11.27 -11.83 -10.38
CA THR A 156 10.17 -11.45 -11.27
C THR A 156 9.75 -9.99 -11.07
N TRP A 157 9.89 -9.48 -9.84
CA TRP A 157 9.42 -8.16 -9.41
C TRP A 157 10.58 -7.29 -8.95
N GLY A 158 10.49 -5.99 -9.21
CA GLY A 158 11.38 -5.00 -8.61
C GLY A 158 11.08 -4.86 -7.10
N ASP A 159 12.11 -4.70 -6.28
CA ASP A 159 11.95 -4.42 -4.84
C ASP A 159 12.01 -2.91 -4.59
N CYS A 160 11.08 -2.19 -5.23
CA CYS A 160 11.04 -0.73 -5.24
C CYS A 160 9.59 -0.24 -5.39
N ASP A 161 9.35 1.04 -5.18
CA ASP A 161 8.06 1.66 -5.50
C ASP A 161 7.93 1.82 -7.03
N LEU A 162 7.38 0.80 -7.69
CA LEU A 162 7.27 0.71 -9.14
C LEU A 162 6.53 1.90 -9.74
N LEU A 163 5.42 2.34 -9.14
CA LEU A 163 4.63 3.46 -9.65
C LEU A 163 5.41 4.78 -9.56
N LYS A 164 6.14 4.99 -8.46
CA LYS A 164 6.98 6.18 -8.29
C LYS A 164 8.15 6.20 -9.28
N VAL A 165 8.84 5.08 -9.48
CA VAL A 165 9.93 5.00 -10.47
C VAL A 165 9.37 5.18 -11.88
N TYR A 166 8.22 4.59 -12.20
CA TYR A 166 7.55 4.76 -13.49
C TYR A 166 7.24 6.23 -13.78
N GLY A 167 6.69 6.95 -12.80
CA GLY A 167 6.40 8.39 -12.95
C GLY A 167 7.65 9.27 -13.06
N SER A 168 8.74 8.91 -12.39
CA SER A 168 10.02 9.61 -12.52
C SER A 168 10.59 9.45 -13.93
N VAL A 169 10.71 8.20 -14.39
CA VAL A 169 11.32 7.86 -15.69
C VAL A 169 10.50 8.40 -16.85
N CYS A 170 9.17 8.25 -16.81
CA CYS A 170 8.30 8.78 -17.85
C CYS A 170 8.12 10.30 -17.79
N GLY A 171 8.31 10.91 -16.62
CA GLY A 171 8.40 12.37 -16.50
C GLY A 171 9.64 12.95 -17.18
N GLU A 172 10.75 12.22 -17.19
CA GLU A 172 11.98 12.62 -17.88
C GLU A 172 11.89 12.40 -19.40
N MET A 173 11.26 11.31 -19.85
CA MET A 173 11.15 10.93 -21.27
C MET A 173 9.73 10.44 -21.63
N PRO A 174 8.75 11.34 -21.79
CA PRO A 174 7.34 10.96 -21.98
C PRO A 174 7.07 10.25 -23.31
N ASP A 175 7.88 10.50 -24.34
CA ASP A 175 7.69 9.96 -25.69
C ASP A 175 8.15 8.49 -25.84
N MET A 176 8.64 7.86 -24.76
CA MET A 176 9.01 6.43 -24.78
C MET A 176 7.77 5.54 -24.98
N PRO A 177 7.85 4.50 -25.83
CA PRO A 177 6.77 3.52 -25.98
C PRO A 177 6.32 2.88 -24.66
N GLU A 178 7.23 2.73 -23.70
CA GLU A 178 6.99 2.18 -22.37
C GLU A 178 6.15 3.10 -21.48
N CYS A 179 6.03 4.39 -21.82
CA CYS A 179 5.34 5.41 -21.03
C CYS A 179 3.88 5.65 -21.45
N LYS A 180 3.36 4.91 -22.44
CA LYS A 180 1.99 5.09 -22.94
C LYS A 180 0.92 4.93 -21.86
N GLU A 181 1.05 3.92 -21.01
CA GLU A 181 0.09 3.66 -19.93
C GLU A 181 0.18 4.72 -18.82
N TRP A 182 1.40 5.20 -18.52
CA TRP A 182 1.59 6.36 -17.63
C TRP A 182 0.98 7.63 -18.21
N ASP A 183 1.18 7.92 -19.49
CA ASP A 183 0.59 9.08 -20.15
C ASP A 183 -0.94 9.02 -20.15
N THR A 184 -1.52 7.83 -20.37
CA THR A 184 -2.97 7.62 -20.27
C THR A 184 -3.48 7.91 -18.85
N MET A 185 -2.77 7.41 -17.83
CA MET A 185 -3.08 7.66 -16.42
C MET A 185 -3.00 9.15 -16.08
N CYS A 186 -1.94 9.83 -16.51
CA CYS A 186 -1.70 11.25 -16.22
C CYS A 186 -2.55 12.20 -17.05
N THR A 187 -2.98 11.80 -18.24
CA THR A 187 -3.98 12.55 -19.01
C THR A 187 -5.35 12.48 -18.34
N ALA A 188 -5.70 11.31 -17.80
CA ALA A 188 -6.95 11.15 -17.08
C ALA A 188 -6.94 11.97 -15.78
N ASP A 189 -5.89 11.84 -14.96
CA ASP A 189 -5.69 12.60 -13.74
C ASP A 189 -4.29 13.24 -13.66
N PRO A 190 -4.15 14.49 -14.15
CA PRO A 190 -2.88 15.21 -14.11
C PRO A 190 -2.42 15.57 -12.70
N SER A 191 -3.33 15.52 -11.72
CA SER A 191 -3.04 15.83 -10.32
C SER A 191 -2.61 14.60 -9.50
N LEU A 192 -2.61 13.42 -10.11
CA LEU A 192 -2.16 12.21 -9.46
C LEU A 192 -0.70 12.37 -9.03
N PHE A 193 -0.34 11.94 -7.82
CA PHE A 193 1.01 12.16 -7.29
C PHE A 193 2.15 11.61 -8.18
N ALA A 194 1.88 10.55 -8.95
CA ALA A 194 2.81 9.95 -9.91
C ALA A 194 2.95 10.74 -11.23
N CYS A 195 2.16 11.79 -11.40
CA CYS A 195 2.07 12.65 -12.59
C CYS A 195 2.61 14.07 -12.35
N ALA A 196 3.15 14.37 -11.16
CA ALA A 196 3.61 15.72 -10.81
C ALA A 196 4.66 16.29 -11.78
N THR A 197 5.42 15.43 -12.47
CA THR A 197 6.38 15.79 -13.52
C THR A 197 5.75 15.97 -14.90
N HIS A 198 4.58 15.37 -15.17
CA HIS A 198 3.86 15.46 -16.46
C HIS A 198 3.46 16.90 -16.78
N LEU A 199 3.00 17.64 -15.77
CA LEU A 199 2.62 19.06 -15.91
C LEU A 199 3.81 19.98 -16.23
N ALA A 200 5.03 19.61 -15.81
CA ALA A 200 6.26 20.34 -16.14
C ALA A 200 6.59 20.24 -17.63
N ALA A 201 6.47 19.02 -18.17
CA ALA A 201 6.84 18.70 -19.54
C ALA A 201 5.82 19.24 -20.55
N ALA A 202 4.52 19.20 -20.24
CA ALA A 202 3.47 19.65 -21.15
C ALA A 202 3.33 21.17 -21.29
N GLY A 203 3.87 21.96 -20.33
CA GLY A 203 3.58 23.39 -20.23
C GLY A 203 4.75 24.35 -20.37
N GLY A 204 6.01 23.90 -20.41
CA GLY A 204 7.20 24.79 -20.39
C GLY A 204 7.30 25.70 -19.14
N ALA A 205 6.36 25.60 -18.21
CA ALA A 205 6.34 26.30 -16.94
C ALA A 205 6.88 25.33 -15.89
N THR A 206 8.06 25.64 -15.37
CA THR A 206 8.68 24.93 -14.26
C THR A 206 7.70 24.84 -13.08
N PRO A 207 7.31 23.64 -12.62
CA PRO A 207 6.49 23.51 -11.44
C PRO A 207 7.26 24.10 -10.27
N LYS A 208 6.59 24.97 -9.50
CA LYS A 208 7.09 25.39 -8.20
C LYS A 208 7.29 24.11 -7.37
N PRO A 209 8.51 23.81 -6.90
CA PRO A 209 8.77 22.57 -6.18
C PRO A 209 7.79 22.48 -5.01
N MET A 210 7.05 21.37 -4.93
CA MET A 210 6.37 21.04 -3.69
C MET A 210 7.47 20.92 -2.64
N ALA A 211 7.52 21.91 -1.74
CA ALA A 211 8.42 21.88 -0.62
C ALA A 211 8.11 20.59 0.16
N MET A 212 8.93 19.56 -0.04
CA MET A 212 9.13 18.56 0.98
C MET A 212 9.77 19.31 2.13
N ASP A 213 8.94 19.90 2.99
CA ASP A 213 9.36 20.51 4.23
C ASP A 213 10.18 19.45 4.96
N GLY A 214 11.49 19.64 4.91
CA GLY A 214 12.47 18.86 5.62
C GLY A 214 12.31 19.08 7.11
N ARG A 215 11.22 18.56 7.70
CA ARG A 215 11.15 18.23 9.11
C ARG A 215 12.05 17.04 9.34
N SER A 216 13.35 17.34 9.27
CA SER A 216 14.38 16.69 10.05
C SER A 216 13.84 16.59 11.48
N ALA A 217 13.73 15.37 11.98
CA ALA A 217 13.42 15.11 13.36
C ALA A 217 14.47 15.84 14.22
N ALA A 218 14.08 16.99 14.78
CA ALA A 218 14.82 17.58 15.88
C ALA A 218 14.80 16.56 17.02
N ALA A 219 15.95 15.91 17.24
CA ALA A 219 16.22 15.14 18.43
C ALA A 219 15.92 16.04 19.64
N GLY A 220 14.81 15.76 20.30
CA GLY A 220 14.46 16.39 21.56
C GLY A 220 15.53 16.06 22.58
N ASN A 221 16.31 17.08 22.94
CA ASN A 221 17.24 17.04 24.04
C ASN A 221 16.43 16.84 25.33
N ALA A 222 16.52 15.66 25.93
CA ALA A 222 15.90 15.35 27.20
C ALA A 222 16.59 16.14 28.32
N THR A 223 16.04 17.30 28.68
CA THR A 223 16.38 17.96 29.94
C THR A 223 15.78 17.16 31.09
N ALA A 224 16.67 16.56 31.89
CA ALA A 224 16.38 15.93 33.16
C ALA A 224 15.66 16.92 34.09
N ALA A 225 14.38 16.67 34.36
CA ALA A 225 13.65 17.30 35.44
C ALA A 225 13.74 16.40 36.69
N ALA A 226 14.16 17.02 37.78
CA ALA A 226 14.47 16.41 39.06
C ALA A 226 13.28 15.63 39.66
N ALA A 227 13.62 14.50 40.28
CA ALA A 227 12.72 13.68 41.08
C ALA A 227 12.35 14.39 42.40
N PRO A 228 11.06 14.43 42.79
CA PRO A 228 10.69 14.53 44.19
C PRO A 228 10.81 13.15 44.86
N ALA A 229 11.40 13.18 46.05
CA ALA A 229 11.64 12.04 46.90
C ALA A 229 10.36 11.42 47.49
N ALA A 230 10.47 10.10 47.71
CA ALA A 230 9.85 9.31 48.78
C ALA A 230 8.32 9.16 48.84
N ALA A 231 7.86 7.91 48.66
CA ALA A 231 7.28 7.14 49.77
C ALA A 231 7.20 5.65 49.39
N ALA A 232 7.86 4.83 50.19
CA ALA A 232 7.83 3.39 50.13
C ALA A 232 6.42 2.84 50.36
N ARG A 233 6.08 1.73 49.69
CA ARG A 233 5.43 0.59 50.35
C ARG A 233 5.67 -0.70 49.58
N SER A 234 6.23 -1.62 50.36
CA SER A 234 6.58 -3.00 50.06
C SER A 234 5.35 -3.81 49.67
N GLY A 235 5.52 -4.71 48.70
CA GLY A 235 4.48 -5.62 48.23
C GLY A 235 5.07 -6.71 47.34
N SER A 236 5.92 -7.54 47.93
CA SER A 236 6.42 -8.78 47.32
C SER A 236 5.28 -9.72 46.97
N VAL A 237 5.19 -10.15 45.71
CA VAL A 237 4.70 -11.50 45.39
C VAL A 237 5.70 -12.14 44.45
N ALA A 238 6.32 -13.19 44.97
CA ALA A 238 7.36 -13.97 44.33
C ALA A 238 6.78 -15.05 43.41
N ALA A 239 7.65 -15.50 42.51
CA ALA A 239 7.83 -16.87 42.06
C ALA A 239 6.81 -17.48 41.08
N ALA A 240 7.30 -17.77 39.87
CA ALA A 240 7.65 -19.12 39.39
C ALA A 240 7.75 -19.06 37.84
N ALA A 241 8.94 -19.11 37.26
CA ALA A 241 9.68 -20.33 36.94
C ALA A 241 8.89 -21.30 36.04
N GLN A 242 9.26 -21.38 34.76
CA GLN A 242 9.61 -22.65 34.11
C GLN A 242 10.28 -22.41 32.74
N LEU A 243 11.61 -22.55 32.75
CA LEU A 243 12.41 -23.01 31.62
C LEU A 243 12.13 -24.50 31.42
N ALA A 244 11.73 -24.92 30.21
CA ALA A 244 12.03 -26.23 29.64
C ALA A 244 11.48 -26.27 28.21
N PHE A 245 12.33 -26.32 27.18
CA PHE A 245 12.11 -27.11 25.96
C PHE A 245 13.37 -27.03 25.07
N VAL A 246 14.44 -27.67 25.55
CA VAL A 246 15.58 -28.12 24.73
C VAL A 246 15.66 -29.63 24.98
N LEU A 247 15.30 -30.47 23.99
CA LEU A 247 15.69 -31.89 23.81
C LEU A 247 14.64 -32.70 23.01
N VAL A 248 14.47 -32.49 21.70
CA VAL A 248 13.80 -33.50 20.82
C VAL A 248 14.33 -33.51 19.38
N LEU A 249 15.64 -33.33 19.11
CA LEU A 249 16.13 -33.40 17.71
C LEU A 249 17.48 -34.13 17.51
N CYS A 250 17.90 -34.98 18.46
CA CYS A 250 19.14 -35.78 18.31
C CYS A 250 18.94 -37.30 18.08
N VAL A 251 17.72 -37.82 17.91
CA VAL A 251 17.51 -39.30 17.84
C VAL A 251 17.18 -39.85 16.45
N LEU A 252 17.02 -39.01 15.41
CA LEU A 252 16.61 -39.48 14.08
C LEU A 252 17.75 -39.65 13.05
N ALA A 253 19.01 -39.72 13.50
CA ALA A 253 20.16 -39.84 12.59
C ALA A 253 20.78 -41.25 12.48
N THR A 254 20.19 -42.30 13.07
CA THR A 254 20.87 -43.62 13.17
C THR A 254 20.16 -44.82 12.55
N VAL A 255 19.06 -44.66 11.78
CA VAL A 255 18.31 -45.81 11.22
C VAL A 255 18.25 -45.83 9.70
N LEU A 256 19.25 -45.29 9.00
CA LEU A 256 19.27 -45.32 7.54
C LEU A 256 20.62 -45.68 6.92
N PHE A 257 21.35 -46.63 7.53
CA PHE A 257 22.44 -47.35 6.87
C PHE A 257 22.60 -48.75 7.49
N VAL A 258 21.76 -49.69 7.08
CA VAL A 258 22.05 -51.13 7.00
C VAL A 258 21.39 -51.66 5.73
#